data_AF-A0A1I6WDT9-F1
#
_entry.id   AF-A0A1I6WDT9-F1
#
_cell.length_a   1.000
_cell.length_b   1.000
_cell.length_c   1.000
_cell.angle_alpha   90.00
_cell.angle_beta   90.00
_cell.angle_gamma   90.00
#
_symmetry.space_group_name_H-M   'P 1'
#
loop_
_entity.id
_entity.type
_entity.pdbx_description
1 polymer ?
#
loop_
_entity_poly.entity_id
_entity_poly.type
_entity_poly.pdbx_seq_one_letter_code
_entity_poly.pdbx_strand_id
1 'polypeptide(L)'
;MMKKIVFLGLMISSLTACSAMQNKNTDTPKIGIANPASEYCISQGGKLEIKDGANGQVGYCHLSNGQVIEEWQFFRDSQKECLSEKAQELIGQSTLTDDQIKQKTQSEIIRRVAPGQPVTMDYRSNRITVTIDPVSKKITQANCG
;
A
#
# COMPACT_ATOMS: atom_id res chain seq x y z
N MET A 1 -47.39 -29.37 68.42
CA MET A 1 -46.61 -30.00 67.32
C MET A 1 -46.15 -28.90 66.36
N MET A 2 -44.84 -28.86 66.08
CA MET A 2 -44.10 -28.11 65.05
C MET A 2 -44.71 -26.84 64.42
N LYS A 3 -43.99 -25.71 64.48
CA LYS A 3 -43.09 -25.29 63.37
C LYS A 3 -42.24 -24.06 63.72
N LYS A 4 -41.00 -24.08 63.21
CA LYS A 4 -39.90 -23.12 63.38
C LYS A 4 -40.04 -21.93 62.41
N ILE A 5 -39.68 -20.71 62.82
CA ILE A 5 -39.30 -19.58 61.92
C ILE A 5 -38.26 -18.73 62.68
N VAL A 6 -36.95 -19.01 62.53
CA VAL A 6 -35.98 -18.33 61.64
C VAL A 6 -35.65 -16.90 62.07
N PHE A 7 -34.53 -16.75 62.77
CA PHE A 7 -33.76 -15.51 62.87
C PHE A 7 -33.01 -15.28 61.54
N LEU A 8 -33.16 -14.11 60.93
CA LEU A 8 -32.18 -13.61 59.97
C LEU A 8 -32.01 -12.10 60.17
N GLY A 9 -31.09 -11.78 61.08
CA GLY A 9 -30.67 -10.42 61.39
C GLY A 9 -29.62 -9.93 60.41
N LEU A 10 -29.96 -8.84 59.74
CA LEU A 10 -29.15 -7.68 59.37
C LEU A 10 -27.71 -7.92 58.84
N MET A 11 -27.63 -7.93 57.52
CA MET A 11 -26.50 -7.56 56.65
C MET A 11 -25.79 -6.29 57.14
N ILE A 12 -24.47 -6.34 57.35
CA ILE A 12 -23.46 -5.29 57.09
C ILE A 12 -22.07 -5.94 57.17
N SER A 13 -21.35 -6.01 56.05
CA SER A 13 -19.88 -5.95 56.03
C SER A 13 -19.39 -5.42 54.68
N SER A 14 -18.97 -4.16 54.73
CA SER A 14 -18.25 -3.35 53.75
C SER A 14 -17.20 -4.07 52.89
N LEU A 15 -17.30 -3.90 51.56
CA LEU A 15 -16.20 -4.16 50.63
C LEU A 15 -15.25 -2.96 50.62
N THR A 16 -14.04 -3.15 51.11
CA THR A 16 -12.90 -2.24 50.94
C THR A 16 -12.23 -2.51 49.60
N ALA A 17 -12.49 -1.66 48.60
CA ALA A 17 -11.74 -1.63 47.34
C ALA A 17 -10.62 -0.60 47.46
N CYS A 18 -9.37 -1.04 47.42
CA CYS A 18 -8.21 -0.14 47.29
C CYS A 18 -7.30 -0.58 46.14
N SER A 19 -7.02 0.43 45.30
CA SER A 19 -5.89 0.58 44.38
C SER A 19 -5.91 -0.20 43.06
N ALA A 20 -6.69 0.32 42.11
CA ALA A 20 -6.26 0.31 40.71
C ALA A 20 -5.05 1.24 40.58
N MET A 21 -3.86 0.64 40.59
CA MET A 21 -2.62 1.31 40.19
C MET A 21 -2.80 1.73 38.73
N GLN A 22 -3.01 3.03 38.49
CA GLN A 22 -3.03 3.57 37.13
C GLN A 22 -1.61 3.47 36.59
N ASN A 23 -1.35 2.34 35.93
CA ASN A 23 -0.23 2.21 35.02
C ASN A 23 -0.45 3.25 33.92
N LYS A 24 0.22 4.41 34.03
CA LYS A 24 0.40 5.32 32.91
C LYS A 24 1.27 4.58 31.89
N ASN A 25 0.66 3.66 31.15
CA ASN A 25 1.14 3.34 29.83
C ASN A 25 1.03 4.66 29.06
N THR A 26 2.18 5.28 28.85
CA THR A 26 2.37 6.23 27.75
C THR A 26 2.29 5.44 26.45
N ASP A 27 1.13 4.86 26.17
CA ASP A 27 0.75 4.55 24.80
C ASP A 27 0.45 5.91 24.19
N THR A 28 1.52 6.53 23.66
CA THR A 28 1.34 7.55 22.63
C THR A 28 0.36 6.95 21.63
N PRO A 29 -0.78 7.60 21.34
CA PRO A 29 -1.68 7.12 20.32
C PRO A 29 -0.82 6.83 19.10
N LYS A 30 -0.93 5.63 18.52
CA LYS A 30 -0.31 5.39 17.20
C LYS A 30 -1.05 6.32 16.24
N ILE A 31 -0.50 7.52 16.04
CA ILE A 31 -1.05 8.57 15.21
C ILE A 31 -0.96 8.06 13.77
N GLY A 32 -2.05 7.50 13.26
CA GLY A 32 -2.28 7.20 11.85
C GLY A 32 -1.31 6.21 11.19
N ILE A 33 -1.68 5.74 10.00
CA ILE A 33 -0.72 5.20 9.05
C ILE A 33 0.06 6.39 8.48
N ALA A 34 1.38 6.28 8.33
CA ALA A 34 2.20 7.33 7.74
C ALA A 34 1.72 7.64 6.30
N ASN A 35 1.75 8.91 5.91
CA ASN A 35 1.47 9.30 4.53
C ASN A 35 2.63 8.80 3.63
N PRO A 36 2.37 7.96 2.61
CA PRO A 36 3.43 7.38 1.79
C PRO A 36 4.23 8.44 1.01
N ALA A 37 3.60 9.55 0.60
CA ALA A 37 4.31 10.63 -0.09
C ALA A 37 5.26 11.37 0.86
N SER A 38 4.81 11.64 2.09
CA SER A 38 5.63 12.22 3.15
C SER A 38 6.80 11.30 3.53
N GLU A 39 6.53 10.00 3.70
CA GLU A 39 7.55 9.00 4.00
C GLU A 39 8.56 8.88 2.85
N TYR A 40 8.08 8.88 1.61
CA TYR A 40 8.94 8.87 0.43
C TYR A 40 9.88 10.07 0.41
N CYS A 41 9.35 11.30 0.62
CA CYS A 41 10.17 12.51 0.72
C CYS A 41 11.31 12.35 1.73
N ILE A 42 11.00 11.90 2.94
CA ILE A 42 11.98 11.69 4.02
C ILE A 42 12.99 10.60 3.65
N SER A 43 12.53 9.50 3.03
CA SER A 43 13.38 8.39 2.59
C SER A 43 14.40 8.79 1.52
N GLN A 44 14.05 9.77 0.68
CA GLN A 44 14.96 10.35 -0.32
C GLN A 44 15.92 11.39 0.28
N GLY A 45 15.91 11.58 1.61
CA GLY A 45 16.72 12.57 2.30
C GLY A 45 16.21 14.01 2.20
N GLY A 46 14.96 14.19 1.77
CA GLY A 46 14.31 15.49 1.69
C GLY A 46 13.75 15.96 3.04
N LYS A 47 13.46 17.26 3.13
CA LYS A 47 12.74 17.86 4.26
C LYS A 47 11.29 18.13 3.87
N LEU A 48 10.36 17.55 4.63
CA LEU A 48 8.93 17.78 4.44
C LEU A 48 8.49 19.12 5.05
N GLU A 49 7.69 19.89 4.30
CA GLU A 49 7.01 21.10 4.72
C GLU A 49 5.51 20.97 4.42
N ILE A 50 4.65 21.10 5.44
CA ILE A 50 3.20 21.13 5.27
C ILE A 50 2.71 22.58 5.27
N LYS A 51 1.90 22.97 4.28
CA LYS A 51 1.29 24.30 4.19
C LYS A 51 -0.22 24.19 4.22
N ASP A 52 -0.85 25.00 5.06
CA ASP A 52 -2.30 25.19 5.03
C ASP A 52 -2.69 26.07 3.84
N GLY A 53 -3.75 25.67 3.13
CA GLY A 53 -4.35 26.43 2.04
C GLY A 53 -5.87 26.39 2.11
N ALA A 54 -6.53 27.12 1.21
CA ALA A 54 -7.99 27.20 1.16
C ALA A 54 -8.68 25.82 0.98
N ASN A 55 -7.97 24.86 0.37
CA ASN A 55 -8.48 23.52 0.06
C ASN A 55 -7.90 22.42 0.98
N GLY A 56 -7.35 22.80 2.14
CA GLY A 56 -6.69 21.88 3.08
C GLY A 56 -5.17 22.00 3.06
N GLN A 57 -4.49 20.96 3.54
CA GLN A 57 -3.03 20.91 3.65
C GLN A 57 -2.38 20.37 2.37
N VAL A 58 -1.27 20.99 1.97
CA VAL A 58 -0.42 20.53 0.87
C VAL A 58 0.99 20.28 1.40
N GLY A 59 1.55 19.10 1.11
CA GLY A 59 2.91 18.75 1.47
C GLY A 59 3.90 19.07 0.35
N TYR A 60 5.03 19.66 0.72
CA TYR A 60 6.13 19.96 -0.18
C TYR A 60 7.41 19.28 0.32
N CYS A 61 8.11 18.62 -0.58
CA CYS A 61 9.42 18.04 -0.34
C CYS A 61 10.52 18.99 -0.79
N HIS A 62 11.38 19.39 0.14
CA HIS A 62 12.60 20.15 -0.12
C HIS A 62 13.76 19.18 -0.31
N LEU A 63 14.23 19.03 -1.54
CA LEU A 63 15.30 18.11 -1.92
C LEU A 63 16.69 18.73 -1.68
N SER A 64 17.70 17.89 -1.50
CA SER A 64 19.08 18.31 -1.22
C SER A 64 19.73 19.12 -2.36
N ASN A 65 19.23 18.96 -3.59
CA ASN A 65 19.63 19.74 -4.76
C ASN A 65 18.97 21.14 -4.82
N GLY A 66 18.17 21.51 -3.81
CA GLY A 66 17.46 22.79 -3.73
C GLY A 66 16.10 22.81 -4.45
N GLN A 67 15.70 21.72 -5.10
CA GLN A 67 14.38 21.61 -5.72
C GLN A 67 13.30 21.49 -4.63
N VAL A 68 12.19 22.19 -4.83
CA VAL A 68 10.96 22.03 -4.05
C VAL A 68 9.89 21.44 -4.95
N ILE A 69 9.35 20.30 -4.56
CA ILE A 69 8.33 19.56 -5.32
C ILE A 69 7.19 19.14 -4.40
N GLU A 70 5.95 19.17 -4.88
CA GLU A 70 4.81 18.66 -4.11
C GLU A 70 4.97 17.16 -3.83
N GLU A 71 4.70 16.71 -2.60
CA GLU A 71 5.08 15.37 -2.14
C GLU A 71 4.41 14.25 -2.94
N TRP A 72 3.14 14.40 -3.32
CA TRP A 72 2.41 13.38 -4.07
C TRP A 72 2.88 13.30 -5.52
N GLN A 73 3.21 14.44 -6.12
CA GLN A 73 3.84 14.49 -7.42
C GLN A 73 5.17 13.75 -7.41
N PHE A 74 6.03 14.05 -6.43
CA PHE A 74 7.32 13.39 -6.30
C PHE A 74 7.18 11.88 -6.10
N PHE A 75 6.23 11.45 -5.26
CA PHE A 75 5.96 10.03 -5.05
C PHE A 75 5.48 9.32 -6.32
N ARG A 76 4.57 9.93 -7.09
CA ARG A 76 4.06 9.34 -8.35
C ARG A 76 5.14 9.26 -9.41
N ASP A 77 5.96 10.30 -9.58
CA ASP A 77 7.04 10.34 -10.57
C ASP A 77 8.13 9.30 -10.29
N SER A 78 8.22 8.80 -9.06
CA SER A 78 9.14 7.74 -8.68
C SER A 78 8.67 6.33 -9.04
N GLN A 79 7.38 6.17 -9.36
CA GLN A 79 6.80 4.86 -9.68
C GLN A 79 7.34 4.37 -11.03
N LYS A 80 7.64 3.06 -11.13
CA LYS A 80 8.05 2.48 -12.41
C LYS A 80 6.86 2.38 -13.35
N GLU A 81 7.08 2.75 -14.60
CA GLU A 81 6.10 2.58 -15.67
C GLU A 81 6.58 1.56 -16.69
N CYS A 82 5.63 0.80 -17.23
CA CYS A 82 5.88 -0.11 -18.33
C CYS A 82 6.10 0.68 -19.63
N LEU A 83 7.24 0.46 -20.27
CA LEU A 83 7.62 1.10 -21.53
C LEU A 83 6.94 0.41 -22.72
N SER A 84 5.92 1.06 -23.29
CA SER A 84 5.09 0.48 -24.37
C SER A 84 5.89 0.12 -25.62
N GLU A 85 6.86 0.95 -26.00
CA GLU A 85 7.74 0.66 -27.14
C GLU A 85 8.55 -0.63 -26.91
N LYS A 86 9.07 -0.82 -25.70
CA LYS A 86 9.81 -2.03 -25.32
C LYS A 86 8.92 -3.26 -25.18
N ALA A 87 7.66 -3.07 -24.78
CA ALA A 87 6.69 -4.15 -24.77
C ALA A 87 6.45 -4.69 -26.19
N GLN A 88 6.31 -3.81 -27.18
CA GLN A 88 6.08 -4.20 -28.58
C GLN A 88 7.24 -5.00 -29.17
N GLU A 89 8.49 -4.70 -28.78
CA GLU A 89 9.68 -5.47 -29.19
C GLU A 89 9.63 -6.95 -28.76
N LEU A 90 8.79 -7.31 -27.79
CA LEU A 90 8.65 -8.70 -27.33
C LEU A 90 7.83 -9.58 -28.29
N ILE A 91 7.06 -8.99 -29.20
CA ILE A 91 6.20 -9.75 -30.13
C ILE A 91 7.05 -10.65 -31.03
N GLY A 92 6.65 -11.92 -31.13
CA GLY A 92 7.35 -12.95 -31.89
C GLY A 92 8.45 -13.67 -31.10
N GLN A 93 8.88 -13.15 -29.95
CA GLN A 93 9.83 -13.83 -29.07
C GLN A 93 9.15 -14.98 -28.32
N SER A 94 9.93 -16.01 -27.98
CA SER A 94 9.49 -17.14 -27.16
C SER A 94 10.47 -17.36 -26.01
N THR A 95 10.08 -18.19 -25.03
CA THR A 95 10.95 -18.63 -23.93
C THR A 95 11.49 -17.54 -22.99
N LEU A 96 10.91 -16.33 -23.01
CA LEU A 96 11.29 -15.27 -22.07
C LEU A 96 10.77 -15.56 -20.66
N THR A 97 11.65 -15.44 -19.67
CA THR A 97 11.29 -15.47 -18.26
C THR A 97 10.58 -14.18 -17.84
N ASP A 98 9.85 -14.23 -16.73
CA ASP A 98 9.18 -13.05 -16.17
C ASP A 98 10.19 -11.93 -15.87
N ASP A 99 11.35 -12.26 -15.30
CA ASP A 99 12.35 -11.26 -14.98
C ASP A 99 12.94 -10.59 -16.24
N GLN A 100 13.15 -11.35 -17.31
CA GLN A 100 13.61 -10.79 -18.59
C GLN A 100 12.57 -9.81 -19.18
N ILE A 101 11.29 -10.17 -19.11
CA ILE A 101 10.20 -9.31 -19.59
C ILE A 101 10.14 -8.03 -18.73
N LYS A 102 10.18 -8.15 -17.40
CA LYS A 102 10.18 -7.00 -16.47
C LYS A 102 11.35 -6.06 -16.73
N GLN A 103 12.56 -6.60 -16.85
CA GLN A 103 13.77 -5.81 -17.10
C GLN A 103 13.70 -5.08 -18.44
N LYS A 104 13.30 -5.76 -19.52
CA LYS A 104 13.21 -5.15 -20.86
C LYS A 104 12.18 -4.03 -20.93
N THR A 105 11.09 -4.16 -20.18
CA THR A 105 9.91 -3.29 -20.29
C THR A 105 9.77 -2.31 -19.13
N GLN A 106 10.65 -2.37 -18.13
CA GLN A 106 10.56 -1.63 -16.88
C GLN A 106 9.29 -1.91 -16.05
N SER A 107 8.46 -2.88 -16.48
CA SER A 107 7.29 -3.31 -15.73
C SER A 107 7.65 -4.02 -14.42
N GLU A 108 6.76 -3.94 -13.44
CA GLU A 108 6.87 -4.65 -12.16
C GLU A 108 5.96 -5.88 -12.12
N ILE A 109 4.83 -5.80 -12.81
CA ILE A 109 3.79 -6.81 -12.86
C ILE A 109 3.70 -7.39 -14.27
N ILE A 110 3.60 -8.72 -14.36
CA ILE A 110 3.33 -9.42 -15.61
C ILE A 110 1.99 -10.12 -15.50
N ARG A 111 1.18 -9.99 -16.56
CA ARG A 111 -0.02 -10.80 -16.79
C ARG A 111 0.17 -11.61 -18.07
N ARG A 112 0.31 -12.93 -17.95
CA ARG A 112 0.35 -13.85 -19.10
C ARG A 112 -1.05 -14.33 -19.42
N VAL A 113 -1.44 -14.30 -20.69
CA VAL A 113 -2.76 -14.73 -21.16
C VAL A 113 -2.67 -15.59 -22.41
N ALA A 114 -3.63 -16.48 -22.61
CA ALA A 114 -3.82 -17.17 -23.89
C ALA A 114 -4.70 -16.32 -24.83
N PRO A 115 -4.63 -16.52 -26.16
CA PRO A 115 -5.55 -15.89 -27.10
C PRO A 115 -7.01 -16.18 -26.72
N GLY A 116 -7.83 -15.11 -26.63
CA GLY A 116 -9.24 -15.22 -26.26
C GLY A 116 -9.53 -15.47 -24.78
N GLN A 117 -8.50 -15.54 -23.92
CA GLN A 117 -8.70 -15.69 -22.48
C GLN A 117 -9.40 -14.44 -21.92
N PRO A 118 -10.53 -14.60 -21.21
CA PRO A 118 -11.22 -13.46 -20.61
C PRO A 118 -10.36 -12.84 -19.50
N VAL A 119 -10.29 -11.52 -19.49
CA VAL A 119 -9.56 -10.72 -18.49
C VAL A 119 -10.38 -9.51 -18.06
N THR A 120 -10.10 -9.02 -16.85
CA THR A 120 -10.60 -7.73 -16.37
C THR A 120 -9.85 -6.58 -17.07
N MET A 121 -10.57 -5.48 -17.29
CA MET A 121 -10.05 -4.26 -17.92
C MET A 121 -9.57 -3.23 -16.88
N ASP A 122 -8.95 -3.69 -15.80
CA ASP A 122 -8.30 -2.81 -14.82
C ASP A 122 -7.00 -2.24 -15.40
N TYR A 123 -6.72 -0.94 -15.18
CA TYR A 123 -5.49 -0.31 -15.66
C TYR A 123 -4.41 -0.30 -14.58
N ARG A 124 -3.18 -0.67 -14.94
CA ARG A 124 -1.97 -0.54 -14.11
C ARG A 124 -0.79 -0.09 -14.97
N SER A 125 -0.31 1.13 -14.75
CA SER A 125 0.82 1.71 -15.50
C SER A 125 2.12 0.90 -15.41
N ASN A 126 2.34 0.19 -14.30
CA ASN A 126 3.51 -0.66 -14.07
C ASN A 126 3.34 -2.12 -14.53
N ARG A 127 2.24 -2.46 -15.21
CA ARG A 127 1.95 -3.83 -15.67
C ARG A 127 2.17 -3.98 -17.16
N ILE A 128 2.74 -5.12 -17.54
CA ILE A 128 2.68 -5.63 -18.91
C ILE A 128 1.74 -6.85 -18.99
N THR A 129 0.88 -6.86 -19.99
CA THR A 129 0.10 -8.04 -20.39
C THR A 129 0.70 -8.64 -21.66
N VAL A 130 1.09 -9.92 -21.61
CA VAL A 130 1.60 -10.67 -22.77
C VAL A 130 0.66 -11.80 -23.15
N THR A 131 0.23 -11.84 -24.40
CA THR A 131 -0.55 -12.94 -24.98
C THR A 131 0.40 -13.96 -25.58
N ILE A 132 0.31 -15.22 -25.17
CA ILE A 132 1.23 -16.28 -25.57
C ILE A 132 0.44 -17.36 -26.31
N ASP A 133 0.84 -17.63 -27.55
CA ASP A 133 0.27 -18.73 -28.31
C ASP A 133 0.64 -20.08 -27.66
N PRO A 134 -0.35 -20.95 -27.35
CA PRO A 134 -0.10 -22.16 -26.58
C PRO A 134 0.70 -23.22 -27.35
N VAL A 135 0.73 -23.16 -28.69
CA VAL A 135 1.42 -24.13 -29.55
C VAL A 135 2.87 -23.71 -29.79
N SER A 136 3.06 -22.53 -30.39
CA SER A 136 4.38 -21.99 -30.76
C SER A 136 5.15 -21.41 -29.58
N LYS A 137 4.48 -21.14 -28.44
CA LYS A 137 5.03 -20.46 -27.26
C LYS A 137 5.55 -19.04 -27.54
N LYS A 138 5.16 -18.46 -28.68
CA LYS A 138 5.53 -17.09 -29.05
C LYS A 138 4.56 -16.09 -28.43
N ILE A 139 5.09 -14.93 -28.08
CA ILE A 139 4.29 -13.77 -27.70
C ILE A 139 3.62 -13.22 -28.97
N THR A 140 2.29 -13.21 -29.00
CA THR A 140 1.50 -12.69 -30.11
C THR A 140 1.05 -11.25 -29.90
N GLN A 141 0.96 -10.81 -28.64
CA GLN A 141 0.65 -9.44 -28.26
C GLN A 141 1.37 -9.10 -26.95
N ALA A 142 1.77 -7.84 -26.80
CA ALA A 142 2.39 -7.32 -25.57
C ALA A 142 1.99 -5.86 -25.39
N ASN A 143 1.26 -5.56 -24.31
CA ASN A 143 0.73 -4.23 -24.06
C ASN A 143 0.96 -3.82 -22.59
N CYS A 144 1.37 -2.58 -22.38
CA CYS A 144 1.41 -1.98 -21.05
C CYS A 144 0.01 -1.50 -20.64
N GLY A 145 -0.33 -1.67 -19.37
CA GLY A 145 -1.63 -1.30 -18.81
C GLY A 145 -2.33 -2.42 -18.06
#